data_AF-A0A1L5YNC3-F1
#
_entry.id   AF-A0A1L5YNC3-F1
#
_cell.length_a   1.000
_cell.length_b   1.000
_cell.length_c   1.000
_cell.angle_alpha   90.00
_cell.angle_beta   90.00
_cell.angle_gamma   90.00
#
_symmetry.space_group_name_H-M   'P 1'
#
loop_
_entity.id
_entity.type
_entity.pdbx_description
1 polymer ?
#
loop_
_entity_poly.entity_id
_entity_poly.type
_entity_poly.pdbx_seq_one_letter_code
_entity_poly.pdbx_strand_id
1 'polypeptide(L)'
;DVSGQYNPLHRAAQLSHLLQIYWFFMCWVGYTIFFLPRLAPVLRGQRFLIEVLFACCFVVGAGSVIGIYAGQTGMLTGKTAYWFGSQGWEFMEMGRFFQILLLAAFSLWILIIYRGIKPWLTLKNLWSVPAWLLYGSGVMVFFLFFGLMVTPETNFAISDFWRWMVAHMWVEVTFEVFTTVIVAYMLVQMGLINRIMAERVIFLAVMLFLVTATVGIAHNFYWIAKP
;
A
#
# COMPACT_ATOMS: atom_id res chain seq x y z
N ASP A 1 5.17 36.05 12.45
CA ASP A 1 6.41 35.40 11.98
C ASP A 1 6.15 34.36 10.91
N VAL A 2 6.49 34.70 9.67
CA VAL A 2 6.33 33.87 8.46
C VAL A 2 7.60 33.04 8.17
N SER A 3 8.51 32.95 9.15
CA SER A 3 9.82 32.30 9.00
C SER A 3 9.80 30.77 9.16
N GLY A 4 8.65 30.17 9.50
CA GLY A 4 8.51 28.72 9.68
C GLY A 4 8.18 27.90 8.42
N GLN A 5 7.84 28.55 7.31
CA GLN A 5 7.20 27.88 6.16
C GLN A 5 8.15 27.35 5.07
N TYR A 6 9.47 27.57 5.20
CA TYR A 6 10.45 27.16 4.18
C TYR A 6 11.61 26.39 4.81
N ASN A 7 11.32 25.34 5.58
CA ASN A 7 12.38 24.48 6.11
C ASN A 7 12.79 23.43 5.05
N PRO A 8 13.97 23.55 4.41
CA PRO A 8 14.43 22.57 3.43
C PRO A 8 14.57 21.16 4.00
N LEU A 9 14.81 21.02 5.32
CA LEU A 9 14.89 19.73 5.99
C LEU A 9 13.52 19.05 6.06
N HIS A 10 12.46 19.80 6.36
CA HIS A 10 11.10 19.29 6.39
C HIS A 10 10.66 18.82 4.98
N ARG A 11 11.08 19.54 3.94
CA ARG A 11 10.86 19.13 2.55
C ARG A 11 11.57 17.83 2.20
N ALA A 12 12.86 17.76 2.54
CA ALA A 12 13.67 16.59 2.26
C ALA A 12 13.13 15.35 2.98
N ALA A 13 12.69 15.49 4.23
CA ALA A 13 12.06 14.43 5.00
C ALA A 13 10.83 13.87 4.26
N GLN A 14 9.85 14.72 3.93
CA GLN A 14 8.61 14.29 3.25
C GLN A 14 8.89 13.60 1.91
N LEU A 15 9.71 14.23 1.06
CA LEU A 15 10.08 13.62 -0.22
C LEU A 15 10.82 12.28 -0.03
N SER A 16 11.68 12.18 0.98
CA SER A 16 12.40 10.94 1.26
C SER A 16 11.47 9.82 1.76
N HIS A 17 10.52 10.12 2.63
CA HIS A 17 9.55 9.16 3.15
C HIS A 17 8.61 8.68 2.06
N LEU A 18 8.07 9.60 1.26
CA LEU A 18 7.26 9.28 0.09
C LEU A 18 8.04 8.35 -0.85
N LEU A 19 9.27 8.72 -1.20
CA LEU A 19 10.07 7.94 -2.15
C LEU A 19 10.31 6.53 -1.60
N GLN A 20 10.74 6.41 -0.34
CA GLN A 20 11.01 5.13 0.34
C GLN A 20 9.82 4.17 0.28
N ILE A 21 8.63 4.66 0.62
CA ILE A 21 7.40 3.86 0.59
C ILE A 21 7.05 3.54 -0.87
N TYR A 22 7.05 4.54 -1.74
CA TYR A 22 6.57 4.43 -3.10
C TYR A 22 7.41 3.47 -3.95
N TRP A 23 8.75 3.58 -3.94
CA TRP A 23 9.61 2.70 -4.75
C TRP A 23 9.44 1.23 -4.35
N PHE A 24 9.31 0.98 -3.05
CA PHE A 24 9.18 -0.38 -2.52
C PHE A 24 7.87 -1.00 -3.03
N PHE A 25 6.74 -0.31 -2.91
CA PHE A 25 5.46 -0.77 -3.45
C PHE A 25 5.50 -0.98 -4.97
N MET A 26 6.21 -0.13 -5.72
CA MET A 26 6.38 -0.32 -7.16
C MET A 26 7.14 -1.61 -7.50
N CYS A 27 8.16 -1.98 -6.71
CA CYS A 27 8.83 -3.27 -6.86
C CYS A 27 7.88 -4.45 -6.63
N TRP A 28 6.98 -4.37 -5.63
CA TRP A 28 5.98 -5.41 -5.37
C TRP A 28 4.95 -5.54 -6.49
N VAL A 29 4.43 -4.42 -6.99
CA VAL A 29 3.55 -4.40 -8.15
C VAL A 29 4.24 -5.00 -9.37
N GLY A 30 5.49 -4.64 -9.63
CA GLY A 30 6.29 -5.20 -10.70
C GLY A 30 6.50 -6.70 -10.56
N TYR A 31 6.87 -7.17 -9.37
CA TYR A 31 7.10 -8.60 -9.09
C TYR A 31 5.85 -9.43 -9.35
N THR A 32 4.69 -9.01 -8.84
CA THR A 32 3.44 -9.74 -9.01
C THR A 32 2.99 -9.81 -10.47
N ILE A 33 3.17 -8.74 -11.25
CA ILE A 33 2.88 -8.73 -12.68
C ILE A 33 3.85 -9.64 -13.45
N PHE A 34 5.14 -9.58 -13.13
CA PHE A 34 6.16 -10.47 -13.72
C PHE A 34 5.90 -11.95 -13.42
N PHE A 35 5.34 -12.22 -12.25
CA PHE A 35 5.04 -13.56 -11.79
C PHE A 35 3.78 -14.14 -12.43
N LEU A 36 2.77 -13.32 -12.72
CA LEU A 36 1.45 -13.73 -13.17
C LEU A 36 1.45 -14.70 -14.40
N PRO A 37 2.27 -14.48 -15.45
CA PRO A 37 2.31 -15.37 -16.62
C PRO A 37 2.85 -16.77 -16.33
N ARG A 38 3.59 -16.96 -15.22
CA ARG A 38 4.06 -18.29 -14.81
C ARG A 38 2.97 -19.14 -14.18
N LEU A 39 1.93 -18.50 -13.64
CA LEU A 39 0.81 -19.18 -13.00
C LEU A 39 -0.34 -19.47 -13.96
N ALA A 40 -0.59 -18.58 -14.91
CA ALA A 40 -1.74 -18.67 -15.81
C ALA A 40 -1.44 -18.08 -17.19
N PRO A 41 -2.09 -18.60 -18.25
CA PRO A 41 -1.96 -18.03 -19.59
C PRO A 41 -2.44 -16.58 -19.61
N VAL A 42 -1.73 -15.73 -20.36
CA VAL A 42 -2.02 -14.30 -20.45
C VAL A 42 -3.36 -14.07 -21.17
N LEU A 43 -4.30 -13.43 -20.50
CA LEU A 43 -5.60 -13.09 -21.06
C LEU A 43 -5.53 -11.92 -22.04
N ARG A 44 -6.46 -11.88 -23.00
CA ARG A 44 -6.61 -10.73 -23.91
C ARG A 44 -6.91 -9.45 -23.12
N GLY A 45 -6.20 -8.37 -23.45
CA GLY A 45 -6.31 -7.07 -22.78
C GLY A 45 -5.50 -6.91 -21.48
N GLN A 46 -4.77 -7.94 -21.02
CA GLN A 46 -3.93 -7.83 -19.82
C GLN A 46 -2.82 -6.78 -20.00
N ARG A 47 -2.20 -6.73 -21.18
CA ARG A 47 -1.17 -5.74 -21.53
C ARG A 47 -1.67 -4.31 -21.38
N PHE A 48 -2.87 -4.02 -21.91
CA PHE A 48 -3.47 -2.69 -21.81
C PHE A 48 -3.71 -2.29 -20.34
N LEU A 49 -4.22 -3.21 -19.51
CA LEU A 49 -4.40 -2.93 -18.08
C LEU A 49 -3.07 -2.64 -17.36
N ILE A 50 -2.00 -3.36 -17.71
CA ILE A 50 -0.66 -3.12 -17.15
C ILE A 50 -0.12 -1.76 -17.60
N GLU A 51 -0.32 -1.37 -18.86
CA GLU A 51 0.08 -0.06 -19.37
C GLU A 51 -0.69 1.09 -18.68
N VAL A 52 -2.00 0.91 -18.47
CA VAL A 52 -2.83 1.86 -17.69
C VAL A 52 -2.35 1.94 -16.25
N LEU A 53 -2.10 0.80 -15.59
CA LEU A 53 -1.57 0.75 -14.23
C LEU A 53 -0.23 1.49 -14.14
N PHE A 54 0.67 1.24 -15.09
CA PHE A 54 1.96 1.93 -15.16
C PHE A 54 1.79 3.45 -15.30
N ALA A 55 0.91 3.90 -16.20
CA ALA A 55 0.62 5.31 -16.37
C ALA A 55 0.03 5.94 -15.10
N CYS A 56 -0.93 5.28 -14.44
CA CYS A 56 -1.51 5.73 -13.18
C CYS A 56 -0.45 5.85 -12.10
N CYS A 57 0.39 4.82 -11.92
CA CYS A 57 1.50 4.86 -10.98
C CYS A 57 2.43 6.04 -11.29
N PHE A 58 2.92 6.16 -12.52
CA PHE A 58 3.80 7.25 -12.92
C PHE A 58 3.22 8.63 -12.59
N VAL A 59 1.95 8.87 -12.93
CA VAL A 59 1.24 10.11 -12.62
C VAL A 59 1.16 10.35 -11.11
N VAL A 60 0.88 9.33 -10.31
CA VAL A 60 0.86 9.45 -8.85
C VAL A 60 2.25 9.77 -8.30
N GLY A 61 3.29 9.05 -8.71
CA GLY A 61 4.65 9.25 -8.20
C GLY A 61 5.19 10.63 -8.55
N ALA A 62 5.20 10.96 -9.85
CA ALA A 62 5.68 12.26 -10.32
C ALA A 62 4.80 13.41 -9.80
N GLY A 63 3.48 13.23 -9.85
CA GLY A 63 2.51 14.23 -9.39
C GLY A 63 2.59 14.49 -7.90
N SER A 64 2.80 13.45 -7.06
CA SER A 64 2.96 13.63 -5.61
C SER A 64 4.26 14.36 -5.27
N VAL A 65 5.36 14.06 -5.94
CA VAL A 65 6.65 14.76 -5.74
C VAL A 65 6.52 16.25 -6.09
N ILE A 66 5.96 16.55 -7.27
CA ILE A 66 5.73 17.93 -7.73
C ILE A 66 4.72 18.63 -6.81
N GLY A 67 3.65 17.94 -6.44
CA GLY A 67 2.59 18.45 -5.57
C GLY A 67 3.11 18.83 -4.19
N ILE A 68 3.85 17.94 -3.52
CA ILE A 68 4.45 18.21 -2.22
C ILE A 68 5.43 19.38 -2.31
N TYR A 69 6.26 19.42 -3.36
CA TYR A 69 7.16 20.55 -3.60
C TYR A 69 6.40 21.88 -3.75
N ALA A 70 5.36 21.91 -4.59
CA ALA A 70 4.55 23.10 -4.84
C ALA A 70 3.71 23.53 -3.62
N GLY A 71 3.21 22.58 -2.83
CA GLY A 71 2.51 22.84 -1.59
C GLY A 71 3.41 23.43 -0.51
N GLN A 72 4.63 22.91 -0.37
CA GLN A 72 5.58 23.42 0.62
C GLN A 72 6.30 24.71 0.24
N THR A 73 6.41 25.01 -1.05
CA THR A 73 6.96 26.30 -1.53
C THR A 73 5.92 27.42 -1.49
N GLY A 74 4.69 27.14 -1.02
CA GLY A 74 3.61 28.12 -0.99
C GLY A 74 3.07 28.49 -2.39
N MET A 75 3.49 27.78 -3.45
CA MET A 75 2.96 27.98 -4.80
C MET A 75 1.50 27.52 -4.90
N LEU A 76 1.11 26.52 -4.10
CA LEU A 76 -0.27 26.08 -3.91
C LEU A 76 -0.72 26.41 -2.49
N THR A 77 -1.89 27.04 -2.34
CA THR A 77 -2.44 27.44 -1.04
C THR A 77 -3.92 27.09 -0.90
N GLY A 78 -4.35 26.86 0.34
CA GLY A 78 -5.75 26.54 0.65
C GLY A 78 -6.23 25.22 0.04
N LYS A 79 -7.41 25.23 -0.58
CA LYS A 79 -8.06 24.01 -1.11
C LYS A 79 -7.24 23.32 -2.20
N THR A 80 -6.49 24.07 -3.03
CA THR A 80 -5.67 23.47 -4.09
C THR A 80 -4.48 22.70 -3.51
N ALA A 81 -3.89 23.18 -2.41
CA ALA A 81 -2.83 22.47 -1.69
C ALA A 81 -3.33 21.16 -1.06
N TYR A 82 -4.55 21.12 -0.55
CA TYR A 82 -5.13 19.88 -0.03
C TYR A 82 -5.34 18.80 -1.11
N TRP A 83 -5.78 19.21 -2.30
CA TRP A 83 -6.06 18.27 -3.40
C TRP A 83 -4.82 17.84 -4.18
N PHE A 84 -3.94 18.79 -4.53
CA PHE A 84 -2.79 18.57 -5.42
C PHE A 84 -1.44 18.87 -4.77
N GLY A 85 -1.43 19.40 -3.55
CA GLY A 85 -0.22 19.78 -2.83
C GLY A 85 0.17 18.77 -1.75
N SER A 86 0.42 19.28 -0.54
CA SER A 86 0.70 18.47 0.65
C SER A 86 -0.45 18.54 1.66
N GLN A 87 -0.87 17.39 2.20
CA GLN A 87 -1.89 17.34 3.27
C GLN A 87 -1.32 17.65 4.66
N GLY A 88 0.01 17.67 4.81
CA GLY A 88 0.68 18.01 6.08
C GLY A 88 0.71 16.90 7.13
N TRP A 89 0.25 15.69 6.80
CA TRP A 89 0.33 14.53 7.69
C TRP A 89 1.54 13.67 7.34
N GLU A 90 2.37 13.36 8.33
CA GLU A 90 3.50 12.44 8.16
C GLU A 90 3.02 11.07 7.66
N PHE A 91 3.71 10.51 6.64
CA PHE A 91 3.34 9.30 5.88
C PHE A 91 2.10 9.43 4.97
N MET A 92 1.36 10.52 5.03
CA MET A 92 0.19 10.81 4.19
C MET A 92 0.30 12.21 3.58
N GLU A 93 1.45 12.48 3.00
CA GLU A 93 1.82 13.83 2.57
C GLU A 93 1.20 14.18 1.22
N MET A 94 0.96 13.19 0.35
CA MET A 94 0.44 13.40 -0.99
C MET A 94 -0.97 14.03 -0.97
N GLY A 95 -1.25 14.93 -1.91
CA GLY A 95 -2.57 15.52 -2.09
C GLY A 95 -3.68 14.47 -2.28
N ARG A 96 -4.91 14.85 -1.91
CA ARG A 96 -6.07 13.93 -1.93
C ARG A 96 -6.31 13.29 -3.29
N PHE A 97 -6.11 14.04 -4.37
CA PHE A 97 -6.27 13.55 -5.73
C PHE A 97 -5.32 12.38 -6.01
N PHE A 98 -4.03 12.54 -5.67
CA PHE A 98 -3.03 11.51 -5.86
C PHE A 98 -3.26 10.29 -4.98
N GLN A 99 -3.79 10.49 -3.77
CA GLN A 99 -4.18 9.39 -2.89
C GLN A 99 -5.34 8.55 -3.46
N ILE A 100 -6.37 9.20 -4.01
CA ILE A 100 -7.50 8.50 -4.66
C ILE A 100 -7.00 7.78 -5.93
N LEU A 101 -6.15 8.43 -6.72
CA LEU A 101 -5.56 7.81 -7.90
C LEU A 101 -4.67 6.62 -7.55
N LEU A 102 -3.92 6.68 -6.44
CA LEU A 102 -3.14 5.56 -5.91
C LEU A 102 -4.05 4.38 -5.52
N LEU A 103 -5.16 4.67 -4.82
CA LEU A 103 -6.14 3.66 -4.45
C LEU A 103 -6.77 3.02 -5.68
N ALA A 104 -7.10 3.80 -6.71
CA ALA A 104 -7.62 3.31 -7.98
C ALA A 104 -6.58 2.45 -8.72
N ALA A 105 -5.30 2.85 -8.71
CA ALA A 105 -4.20 2.08 -9.29
C ALA A 105 -4.03 0.73 -8.59
N PHE A 106 -4.02 0.69 -7.26
CA PHE A 106 -3.93 -0.58 -6.54
C PHE A 106 -5.18 -1.45 -6.68
N SER A 107 -6.36 -0.85 -6.79
CA SER A 107 -7.60 -1.59 -7.10
C SER A 107 -7.52 -2.22 -8.49
N LEU A 108 -7.02 -1.49 -9.49
CA LEU A 108 -6.75 -2.02 -10.82
C LEU A 108 -5.71 -3.15 -10.78
N TRP A 109 -4.67 -3.00 -9.96
CA TRP A 109 -3.66 -4.04 -9.75
C TRP A 109 -4.25 -5.34 -9.19
N ILE A 110 -5.15 -5.27 -8.19
CA ILE A 110 -5.89 -6.45 -7.71
C ILE A 110 -6.71 -7.06 -8.84
N LEU A 111 -7.38 -6.25 -9.66
CA LEU A 111 -8.17 -6.75 -10.79
C LEU A 111 -7.30 -7.50 -11.80
N ILE A 112 -6.08 -7.01 -12.08
CA ILE A 112 -5.10 -7.68 -12.94
C ILE A 112 -4.70 -9.04 -12.35
N ILE A 113 -4.39 -9.10 -11.05
CA ILE A 113 -4.05 -10.35 -10.35
C ILE A 113 -5.23 -11.32 -10.37
N TYR A 114 -6.42 -10.85 -9.99
CA TYR A 114 -7.66 -11.64 -9.97
C TYR A 114 -7.95 -12.23 -11.33
N ARG A 115 -7.85 -11.45 -12.42
CA ARG A 115 -8.04 -11.95 -13.78
C ARG A 115 -7.07 -13.09 -14.12
N GLY A 116 -5.81 -12.96 -13.72
CA GLY A 116 -4.81 -14.01 -13.95
C GLY A 116 -5.08 -15.29 -13.16
N ILE A 117 -5.47 -15.17 -11.89
CA ILE A 117 -5.61 -16.34 -10.98
C ILE A 117 -7.00 -16.98 -11.06
N LYS A 118 -8.03 -16.25 -11.51
CA LYS A 118 -9.44 -16.72 -11.57
C LYS A 118 -9.61 -18.12 -12.19
N PRO A 119 -8.98 -18.48 -13.32
CA PRO A 119 -9.14 -19.81 -13.91
C PRO A 119 -8.60 -20.95 -13.03
N TRP A 120 -7.70 -20.63 -12.11
CA TRP A 120 -7.01 -21.57 -11.25
C TRP A 120 -7.62 -21.65 -9.84
N LEU A 121 -8.38 -20.62 -9.44
CA LEU A 121 -9.03 -20.53 -8.14
C LEU A 121 -10.23 -21.49 -8.07
N THR A 122 -10.01 -22.67 -7.48
CA THR A 122 -11.05 -23.68 -7.21
C THR A 122 -11.19 -23.90 -5.71
N LEU A 123 -12.35 -24.41 -5.24
CA LEU A 123 -12.63 -24.73 -3.82
C LEU A 123 -11.53 -25.58 -3.16
N LYS A 124 -10.84 -26.43 -3.94
CA LYS A 124 -9.74 -27.29 -3.46
C LYS A 124 -8.41 -26.55 -3.27
N ASN A 125 -8.22 -25.39 -3.90
CA ASN A 125 -6.97 -24.63 -3.92
C ASN A 125 -7.11 -23.22 -3.30
N LEU A 126 -8.17 -22.94 -2.55
CA LEU A 126 -8.41 -21.62 -1.94
C LEU A 126 -7.30 -21.17 -0.97
N TRP A 127 -6.57 -22.12 -0.38
CA TRP A 127 -5.52 -21.85 0.61
C TRP A 127 -4.10 -21.95 0.05
N SER A 128 -4.00 -22.02 -1.27
CA SER A 128 -2.73 -22.12 -1.95
C SER A 128 -2.02 -20.77 -2.03
N VAL A 129 -0.72 -20.80 -2.31
CA VAL A 129 0.13 -19.60 -2.41
C VAL A 129 -0.45 -18.50 -3.32
N PRO A 130 -0.94 -18.77 -4.55
CA PRO A 130 -1.51 -17.71 -5.38
C PRO A 130 -2.79 -17.09 -4.81
N ALA A 131 -3.60 -17.88 -4.11
CA ALA A 131 -4.79 -17.37 -3.44
C ALA A 131 -4.42 -16.46 -2.25
N TRP A 132 -3.40 -16.84 -1.48
CA TRP A 132 -2.84 -15.98 -0.43
C TRP A 132 -2.27 -14.67 -0.97
N LEU A 133 -1.63 -14.68 -2.13
CA LEU A 133 -1.18 -13.45 -2.80
C LEU A 133 -2.36 -12.54 -3.14
N LEU A 134 -3.47 -13.09 -3.64
CA LEU A 134 -4.69 -12.33 -3.92
C LEU A 134 -5.33 -11.77 -2.64
N TYR A 135 -5.45 -12.58 -1.59
CA TYR A 135 -6.02 -12.14 -0.31
C TYR A 135 -5.16 -11.06 0.35
N GLY A 136 -3.84 -11.25 0.39
CA GLY A 136 -2.91 -10.24 0.87
C GLY A 136 -3.02 -8.93 0.09
N SER A 137 -3.10 -9.00 -1.24
CA SER A 137 -3.31 -7.82 -2.09
C SER A 137 -4.63 -7.12 -1.78
N GLY A 138 -5.71 -7.87 -1.56
CA GLY A 138 -7.01 -7.34 -1.17
C GLY A 138 -7.00 -6.63 0.18
N VAL A 139 -6.38 -7.26 1.20
CA VAL A 139 -6.24 -6.69 2.54
C VAL A 139 -5.41 -5.40 2.50
N MET A 140 -4.35 -5.36 1.69
CA MET A 140 -3.54 -4.16 1.46
C MET A 140 -4.39 -2.99 0.98
N VAL A 141 -5.20 -3.17 -0.07
CA VAL A 141 -6.03 -2.09 -0.61
C VAL A 141 -7.16 -1.71 0.34
N PHE A 142 -7.70 -2.69 1.08
CA PHE A 142 -8.70 -2.43 2.11
C PHE A 142 -8.17 -1.48 3.20
N PHE A 143 -6.96 -1.68 3.72
CA PHE A 143 -6.38 -0.77 4.72
C PHE A 143 -6.06 0.61 4.15
N LEU A 144 -5.67 0.71 2.87
CA LEU A 144 -5.43 1.99 2.21
C LEU A 144 -6.72 2.85 2.12
N PHE A 145 -7.89 2.22 2.06
CA PHE A 145 -9.19 2.92 2.03
C PHE A 145 -9.42 3.76 3.30
N PHE A 146 -8.95 3.31 4.46
CA PHE A 146 -9.09 4.07 5.72
C PHE A 146 -8.36 5.42 5.67
N GLY A 147 -7.35 5.58 4.81
CA GLY A 147 -6.69 6.87 4.60
C GLY A 147 -7.60 7.95 4.05
N LEU A 148 -8.75 7.59 3.45
CA LEU A 148 -9.74 8.57 3.01
C LEU A 148 -10.53 9.19 4.18
N MET A 149 -10.53 8.54 5.35
CA MET A 149 -11.21 9.03 6.55
C MET A 149 -10.43 10.10 7.32
N VAL A 150 -9.13 10.25 7.03
CA VAL A 150 -8.30 11.33 7.60
C VAL A 150 -8.71 12.64 6.96
N THR A 151 -9.36 13.55 7.67
CA THR A 151 -9.75 14.87 7.11
C THR A 151 -9.18 16.01 7.96
N PRO A 152 -8.99 17.22 7.39
CA PRO A 152 -8.55 18.38 8.16
C PRO A 152 -9.57 18.87 9.19
N GLU A 153 -10.86 18.54 9.01
CA GLU A 153 -11.95 19.03 9.87
C GLU A 153 -12.21 18.12 11.08
N THR A 154 -11.69 16.88 11.08
CA THR A 154 -11.86 15.93 12.19
C THR A 154 -10.89 16.23 13.33
N ASN A 155 -11.30 15.87 14.55
CA ASN A 155 -10.43 15.97 15.74
C ASN A 155 -9.09 15.28 15.48
N PHE A 156 -7.99 15.91 15.91
CA PHE A 156 -6.64 15.39 15.75
C PHE A 156 -6.49 13.93 16.19
N ALA A 157 -7.04 13.54 17.34
CA ALA A 157 -6.95 12.16 17.85
C ALA A 157 -7.69 11.14 16.96
N ILE A 158 -8.75 11.57 16.27
CA ILE A 158 -9.49 10.72 15.32
C ILE A 158 -8.73 10.63 13.99
N SER A 159 -8.24 11.75 13.48
CA SER A 159 -7.42 11.78 12.26
C SER A 159 -6.14 10.96 12.40
N ASP A 160 -5.48 11.04 13.57
CA ASP A 160 -4.26 10.29 13.84
C ASP A 160 -4.53 8.78 14.00
N PHE A 161 -5.68 8.40 14.59
CA PHE A 161 -6.11 7.00 14.61
C PHE A 161 -6.21 6.42 13.19
N TRP A 162 -6.90 7.11 12.28
CA TRP A 162 -7.01 6.67 10.89
C TRP A 162 -5.68 6.69 10.14
N ARG A 163 -4.81 7.66 10.46
CA ARG A 163 -3.45 7.73 9.90
C ARG A 163 -2.64 6.50 10.27
N TRP A 164 -2.66 6.07 11.54
CA TRP A 164 -1.99 4.84 11.97
C TRP A 164 -2.66 3.57 11.46
N MET A 165 -3.98 3.57 11.26
CA MET A 165 -4.66 2.47 10.56
C MET A 165 -4.14 2.29 9.12
N VAL A 166 -3.64 3.35 8.49
CA VAL A 166 -2.86 3.22 7.26
C VAL A 166 -1.41 2.90 7.63
N ALA A 167 -0.63 3.84 8.16
CA ALA A 167 0.82 3.70 8.30
C ALA A 167 1.29 2.43 9.03
N HIS A 168 0.59 2.00 10.08
CA HIS A 168 0.92 0.78 10.82
C HIS A 168 0.30 -0.45 10.15
N MET A 169 -1.04 -0.55 10.10
CA MET A 169 -1.68 -1.77 9.59
C MET A 169 -1.42 -2.02 8.10
N TRP A 170 -1.45 -0.99 7.26
CA TRP A 170 -1.20 -1.16 5.83
C TRP A 170 0.23 -1.61 5.57
N VAL A 171 1.23 -1.00 6.20
CA VAL A 171 2.65 -1.31 5.95
C VAL A 171 3.02 -2.64 6.60
N GLU A 172 2.73 -2.79 7.89
CA GLU A 172 3.12 -3.96 8.69
C GLU A 172 2.41 -5.23 8.21
N VAL A 173 1.08 -5.22 8.13
CA VAL A 173 0.31 -6.41 7.72
C VAL A 173 0.57 -6.77 6.26
N THR A 174 0.70 -5.79 5.36
CA THR A 174 1.00 -6.09 3.96
C THR A 174 2.39 -6.70 3.83
N PHE A 175 3.42 -6.09 4.40
CA PHE A 175 4.79 -6.55 4.16
C PHE A 175 5.09 -7.89 4.82
N GLU A 176 4.61 -8.10 6.04
CA GLU A 176 4.84 -9.36 6.76
C GLU A 176 4.15 -10.55 6.07
N VAL A 177 2.89 -10.36 5.64
CA VAL A 177 2.13 -11.39 4.93
C VAL A 177 2.73 -11.66 3.55
N PHE A 178 2.98 -10.62 2.74
CA PHE A 178 3.52 -10.80 1.39
C PHE A 178 4.91 -11.42 1.40
N THR A 179 5.80 -10.95 2.27
CA THR A 179 7.16 -11.48 2.34
C THR A 179 7.14 -12.95 2.75
N THR A 180 6.30 -13.31 3.72
CA THR A 180 6.14 -14.70 4.15
C THR A 180 5.62 -15.59 3.02
N VAL A 181 4.61 -15.14 2.27
CA VAL A 181 4.05 -15.89 1.12
C VAL A 181 5.09 -16.07 0.01
N ILE A 182 5.85 -15.02 -0.35
CA ILE A 182 6.87 -15.11 -1.39
C ILE A 182 8.03 -16.00 -0.97
N VAL A 183 8.55 -15.82 0.25
CA VAL A 183 9.68 -16.62 0.73
C VAL A 183 9.28 -18.08 0.78
N ALA A 184 8.11 -18.39 1.34
CA ALA A 184 7.58 -19.76 1.35
C ALA A 184 7.42 -20.32 -0.07
N TYR A 185 6.92 -19.52 -1.01
CA TYR A 185 6.83 -19.92 -2.41
C TYR A 185 8.19 -20.24 -3.03
N MET A 186 9.18 -19.37 -2.86
CA MET A 186 10.53 -19.57 -3.39
C MET A 186 11.16 -20.85 -2.82
N LEU A 187 10.98 -21.11 -1.51
CA LEU A 187 11.46 -22.33 -0.86
C LEU A 187 10.79 -23.60 -1.42
N VAL A 188 9.49 -23.54 -1.72
CA VAL A 188 8.79 -24.66 -2.39
C VAL A 188 9.33 -24.88 -3.80
N GLN A 189 9.56 -23.81 -4.57
CA GLN A 189 10.07 -23.91 -5.94
C GLN A 189 11.51 -24.42 -6.02
N MET A 190 12.33 -24.14 -5.01
CA MET A 190 13.69 -24.70 -4.88
C MET A 190 13.68 -26.15 -4.37
N GLY A 191 12.53 -26.71 -4.01
CA GLY A 191 12.41 -28.05 -3.45
C GLY A 191 12.94 -28.18 -2.01
N LEU A 192 13.15 -27.06 -1.30
CA LEU A 192 13.66 -27.04 0.08
C LEU A 192 12.57 -27.40 1.10
N ILE A 193 11.30 -27.12 0.78
CA ILE A 193 10.16 -27.40 1.66
C ILE A 193 8.97 -27.98 0.89
N ASN A 194 8.17 -28.79 1.58
CA ASN A 194 6.93 -29.32 1.04
C ASN A 194 5.82 -28.26 0.99
N ARG A 195 4.99 -28.30 -0.06
CA ARG A 195 3.84 -27.38 -0.25
C ARG A 195 2.90 -27.32 0.95
N ILE A 196 2.55 -28.47 1.54
CA ILE A 196 1.65 -28.56 2.70
C ILE A 196 2.25 -27.84 3.91
N MET A 197 3.57 -27.94 4.10
CA MET A 197 4.26 -27.26 5.19
C MET A 197 4.23 -25.75 4.99
N ALA A 198 4.54 -25.29 3.76
CA ALA A 198 4.48 -23.87 3.41
C ALA A 198 3.08 -23.27 3.64
N GLU A 199 2.02 -23.94 3.18
CA GLU A 199 0.64 -23.47 3.35
C GLU A 199 0.24 -23.35 4.84
N ARG A 200 0.65 -24.31 5.70
CA ARG A 200 0.38 -24.25 7.14
C ARG A 200 1.14 -23.13 7.84
N VAL A 201 2.41 -22.93 7.50
CA VAL A 201 3.23 -21.86 8.09
C VAL A 201 2.71 -20.49 7.68
N ILE A 202 2.34 -20.30 6.41
CA ILE A 202 1.71 -19.06 5.94
C ILE A 202 0.42 -18.79 6.73
N PHE A 203 -0.45 -19.79 6.87
CA PHE A 203 -1.72 -19.63 7.60
C PHE A 203 -1.47 -19.18 9.05
N LEU A 204 -0.55 -19.85 9.76
CA LEU A 204 -0.20 -19.50 11.14
C LEU A 204 0.41 -18.10 11.23
N ALA A 205 1.35 -17.77 10.33
CA ALA A 205 2.00 -16.47 10.30
C ALA A 205 0.98 -15.35 10.06
N VAL A 206 0.08 -15.50 9.10
CA VAL A 206 -0.98 -14.52 8.83
C VAL A 206 -1.88 -14.31 10.06
N MET A 207 -2.28 -15.38 10.74
CA MET A 207 -3.07 -15.24 11.97
C MET A 207 -2.32 -14.50 13.06
N LEU A 208 -1.04 -14.83 13.28
CA LEU A 208 -0.22 -14.17 14.29
C LEU A 208 -0.03 -12.68 13.95
N PHE A 209 0.37 -12.35 12.73
CA PHE A 209 0.54 -10.97 12.27
C PHE A 209 -0.74 -10.15 12.40
N LEU A 210 -1.89 -10.71 12.01
CA LEU A 210 -3.16 -9.98 12.14
C LEU A 210 -3.50 -9.69 13.61
N VAL A 211 -3.28 -10.64 14.51
CA VAL A 211 -3.53 -10.45 15.94
C VAL A 211 -2.55 -9.43 16.53
N THR A 212 -1.26 -9.59 16.27
CA THR A 212 -0.23 -8.71 16.84
C THR A 212 -0.31 -7.31 16.27
N ALA A 213 -0.52 -7.13 14.96
CA ALA A 213 -0.62 -5.80 14.35
C ALA A 213 -1.89 -5.06 14.78
N THR A 214 -3.04 -5.76 14.87
CA THR A 214 -4.30 -5.13 15.29
C THR A 214 -4.22 -4.63 16.73
N VAL A 215 -3.52 -5.34 17.62
CA VAL A 215 -3.27 -4.88 19.00
C VAL A 215 -2.13 -3.87 19.05
N GLY A 216 -1.08 -4.09 18.27
CA GLY A 216 0.15 -3.30 18.20
C GLY A 216 -0.08 -1.85 17.79
N ILE A 217 -1.09 -1.58 16.96
CA ILE A 217 -1.46 -0.21 16.60
C ILE A 217 -1.65 0.70 17.82
N ALA A 218 -2.10 0.13 18.95
CA ALA A 218 -2.34 0.85 20.19
C ALA A 218 -1.08 1.52 20.76
N HIS A 219 0.13 1.05 20.44
CA HIS A 219 1.36 1.71 20.92
C HIS A 219 1.54 3.13 20.37
N ASN A 220 0.87 3.46 19.26
CA ASN A 220 0.91 4.80 18.70
C ASN A 220 -0.02 5.76 19.44
N PHE A 221 -0.91 5.23 20.28
CA PHE A 221 -1.93 6.01 20.98
C PHE A 221 -1.58 6.31 22.44
N TYR A 222 -0.42 5.83 22.94
CA TYR A 222 -0.02 5.99 24.34
C TYR A 222 -0.07 7.44 24.85
N TRP A 223 0.22 8.39 23.97
CA TRP A 223 0.39 9.80 24.36
C TRP A 223 -0.55 10.76 23.62
N ILE A 224 -1.56 10.25 22.89
CA ILE A 224 -2.46 11.07 22.05
C ILE A 224 -3.82 11.38 22.68
N ALA A 225 -3.89 11.41 24.01
CA ALA A 225 -5.07 11.79 24.79
C ALA A 225 -6.31 10.87 24.64
N LYS A 226 -6.14 9.63 24.16
CA LYS A 226 -7.15 8.56 24.33
C LYS A 226 -7.04 7.97 25.75
N PRO A 227 -8.18 7.60 26.38
CA PRO A 227 -8.16 6.81 27.62
C PRO A 227 -7.59 5.41 27.39
#